data_AF-A0A7J3JDX0-F1
#
_entry.id   AF-A0A7J3JDX0-F1
#
_cell.length_a   1.000
_cell.length_b   1.000
_cell.length_c   1.000
_cell.angle_alpha   90.00
_cell.angle_beta   90.00
_cell.angle_gamma   90.00
#
_symmetry.space_group_name_H-M   'P 1'
#
loop_
_entity.id
_entity.type
_entity.pdbx_description
1 polymer ?
#
loop_
_entity_poly.entity_id
_entity_poly.type
_entity_poly.pdbx_seq_one_letter_code
_entity_poly.pdbx_strand_id
1 'polypeptide(L)' 'MSWTDWSLLGLFIFGFVLFLIGANTYNALVGYAGIYLFIGSVAVYLVLYIYKELKKKPATETPQPPQVTQNP' A
#
# COMPACT_ATOMS: atom_id res chain seq x y z
N MET A 1 5.13 -8.37 -4.96
CA MET A 1 4.24 -7.20 -5.02
C MET A 1 2.83 -7.70 -5.29
N SER A 2 1.84 -7.30 -4.49
CA SER A 2 0.44 -7.66 -4.71
C SER A 2 -0.11 -6.96 -5.96
N TRP A 3 -1.15 -7.50 -6.59
CA TRP A 3 -1.88 -6.81 -7.65
C TRP A 3 -2.38 -5.43 -7.20
N THR A 4 -2.78 -5.31 -5.93
CA THR A 4 -3.16 -4.03 -5.32
C THR A 4 -2.05 -2.99 -5.34
N ASP A 5 -0.79 -3.41 -5.11
CA ASP A 5 0.35 -2.49 -5.11
C ASP A 5 0.61 -1.95 -6.53
N TRP A 6 0.50 -2.82 -7.55
CA TRP A 6 0.60 -2.41 -8.95
C TRP A 6 -0.55 -1.50 -9.38
N SER A 7 -1.78 -1.77 -8.94
CA SER A 7 -2.93 -0.89 -9.20
C SER A 7 -2.74 0.49 -8.56
N LEU A 8 -2.25 0.55 -7.32
CA LEU A 8 -1.98 1.81 -6.61
C LEU A 8 -0.84 2.60 -7.29
N LEU A 9 0.21 1.92 -7.76
CA LEU A 9 1.28 2.55 -8.53
C LEU A 9 0.75 3.12 -9.86
N GLY A 10 -0.09 2.36 -10.58
CA GLY A 10 -0.74 2.84 -11.80
C GLY A 10 -1.61 4.07 -11.54
N LEU A 11 -2.39 4.05 -10.45
CA LEU A 11 -3.25 5.16 -10.06
C LEU A 11 -2.44 6.41 -9.66
N PHE A 12 -1.31 6.22 -8.98
CA PHE A 12 -0.37 7.28 -8.63
C PHE A 12 0.19 7.96 -9.88
N ILE A 13 0.73 7.18 -10.82
CA ILE A 13 1.30 7.71 -12.08
C ILE A 13 0.20 8.41 -12.89
N PHE A 14 -0.98 7.79 -13.00
CA PHE A 14 -2.11 8.36 -13.73
C PHE A 14 -2.60 9.68 -13.13
N GLY A 15 -2.69 9.77 -11.80
CA GLY A 15 -3.03 11.02 -11.09
C GLY A 15 -2.02 12.13 -11.35
N PHE A 16 -0.72 11.79 -11.34
CA PHE A 16 0.34 12.75 -11.66
C PHE A 16 0.25 13.25 -13.11
N VAL A 17 0.01 12.36 -14.08
CA VAL A 17 -0.18 12.74 -15.49
C VAL A 17 -1.42 13.62 -15.65
N LEU A 18 -2.54 13.29 -15.01
CA LEU A 18 -3.74 14.14 -15.02
C LEU A 18 -3.48 15.53 -14.45
N PHE A 19 -2.71 15.63 -13.36
CA PHE A 19 -2.32 16.92 -12.79
C PHE A 19 -1.52 17.75 -13.81
N LEU A 20 -0.54 17.15 -14.48
CA LEU A 20 0.25 17.83 -15.52
C LEU A 20 -0.61 18.25 -16.71
N ILE A 21 -1.54 17.40 -17.17
CA ILE A 21 -2.47 17.75 -18.24
C ILE A 21 -3.37 18.91 -17.83
N GLY A 22 -3.93 18.87 -16.61
CA GLY A 22 -4.77 19.93 -16.07
C GLY A 22 -4.01 21.26 -15.95
N ALA A 23 -2.77 21.23 -15.48
CA ALA A 23 -1.91 22.40 -15.39
C ALA A 23 -1.57 22.96 -16.78
N ASN A 24 -1.23 22.10 -17.75
CA ASN A 24 -0.88 22.50 -19.11
C ASN A 24 -2.08 23.09 -19.89
N THR A 25 -3.29 22.60 -19.61
CA THR A 25 -4.53 23.06 -20.25
C THR A 25 -5.26 24.14 -19.45
N TYR A 26 -4.69 24.61 -18.33
CA TYR A 26 -5.32 25.53 -17.39
C TYR A 26 -6.71 25.06 -16.90
N ASN A 27 -6.96 23.75 -16.91
CA ASN A 27 -8.21 23.15 -16.45
C ASN A 27 -8.06 22.73 -14.98
N ALA A 28 -8.56 23.58 -14.08
CA ALA A 28 -8.49 23.36 -12.64
C ALA A 28 -9.17 22.05 -12.20
N LEU A 29 -10.30 21.69 -12.81
CA LEU A 29 -11.04 20.47 -12.46
C LEU A 29 -10.18 19.22 -12.71
N VAL A 30 -9.54 19.15 -13.88
CA VAL A 30 -8.65 18.04 -14.25
C VAL A 30 -7.40 18.03 -13.36
N GLY A 31 -6.82 19.20 -13.12
CA GLY A 31 -5.62 19.34 -12.28
C GLY A 31 -5.85 18.84 -10.85
N TYR A 32 -6.90 19.34 -10.18
CA TYR A 32 -7.24 18.93 -8.82
C TYR A 32 -7.69 17.47 -8.74
N ALA A 33 -8.43 16.96 -9.74
CA ALA A 33 -8.75 15.53 -9.80
C ALA A 33 -7.48 14.66 -9.83
N GLY A 34 -6.47 15.06 -10.62
CA GLY A 34 -5.15 14.42 -10.63
C GLY A 34 -4.45 14.44 -9.26
N ILE A 35 -4.46 15.59 -8.57
CA ILE A 35 -3.90 15.73 -7.22
C ILE A 35 -4.61 14.79 -6.23
N TYR A 36 -5.94 14.75 -6.21
CA TYR A 36 -6.69 13.88 -5.31
C TYR A 36 -6.42 12.40 -5.58
N LEU A 37 -6.30 12.00 -6.85
CA LEU A 37 -5.90 10.63 -7.22
C LEU A 37 -4.48 10.31 -6.75
N PHE A 38 -3.54 11.23 -6.96
CA PHE A 38 -2.15 11.08 -6.57
C PHE A 38 -2.00 10.91 -5.06
N ILE A 39 -2.50 11.88 -4.28
CA ILE A 39 -2.40 11.85 -2.81
C ILE A 39 -3.25 10.70 -2.24
N GLY A 40 -4.44 10.48 -2.80
CA GLY A 40 -5.34 9.41 -2.38
C GLY A 40 -4.72 8.02 -2.55
N SER A 41 -3.99 7.78 -3.64
CA SER A 41 -3.30 6.50 -3.86
C SER A 41 -2.24 6.21 -2.78
N VAL A 42 -1.47 7.23 -2.37
CA VAL A 42 -0.49 7.10 -1.27
C VAL A 42 -1.19 6.84 0.06
N ALA A 43 -2.26 7.57 0.35
CA ALA A 43 -3.04 7.39 1.58
C ALA A 43 -3.63 5.97 1.68
N VAL A 44 -4.24 5.46 0.61
CA VAL A 44 -4.78 4.10 0.57
C VAL A 44 -3.68 3.05 0.73
N TYR A 45 -2.52 3.24 0.11
CA TYR A 45 -1.37 2.35 0.28
C TYR A 45 -0.96 2.25 1.76
N LEU A 46 -0.82 3.39 2.45
CA LEU A 46 -0.45 3.45 3.86
C LEU A 46 -1.50 2.76 4.76
N VAL A 47 -2.79 3.02 4.52
CA VAL A 47 -3.87 2.38 5.29
C VAL A 47 -3.83 0.86 5.12
N LEU A 48 -3.67 0.36 3.89
CA LEU A 48 -3.58 -1.07 3.63
C LEU A 48 -2.32 -1.70 4.25
N TYR A 49 -1.20 -0.98 4.21
CA TYR A 49 0.04 -1.42 4.84
C TYR A 49 -0.14 -1.58 6.35
N ILE A 50 -0.62 -0.54 7.04
CA ILE A 50 -0.87 -0.55 8.48
C ILE A 50 -1.87 -1.66 8.83
N TYR A 51 -2.96 -1.79 8.09
CA TYR A 51 -3.97 -2.82 8.34
C TYR A 51 -3.40 -4.24 8.22
N LYS A 52 -2.56 -4.51 7.21
CA LYS A 52 -1.87 -5.80 7.06
C LYS A 52 -0.93 -6.05 8.24
N GLU A 53 -0.21 -5.02 8.67
CA GLU A 53 0.73 -5.13 9.79
C GLU A 53 0.00 -5.43 11.10
N LEU A 54 -1.11 -4.73 11.39
CA LEU A 54 -1.95 -4.99 12.56
C LEU A 54 -2.61 -6.38 12.54
N LYS A 55 -2.87 -6.93 11.35
CA LYS A 55 -3.46 -8.27 11.17
C LYS A 55 -2.46 -9.41 11.16
N LYS A 56 -1.15 -9.14 11.11
CA LYS A 56 -0.16 -10.18 11.36
C LYS A 56 -0.36 -10.64 12.80
N LYS A 57 -0.85 -11.88 12.97
CA LYS A 57 -0.84 -12.52 14.28
C LYS A 57 0.61 -12.48 14.80
N PRO A 58 0.84 -12.21 16.10
CA PRO A 58 2.14 -12.50 16.68
C PRO A 58 2.44 -13.95 16.34
N ALA A 59 3.64 -14.23 15.85
CA ALA A 59 4.09 -15.59 15.64
C ALA A 59 3.84 -16.32 16.95
N THR A 60 2.83 -17.19 16.98
CA THR A 60 2.61 -18.07 18.11
C THR A 60 3.92 -18.81 18.27
N GLU A 61 4.61 -18.60 19.39
CA GLU A 61 5.62 -19.54 19.86
C GLU A 61 4.91 -20.89 19.90
N THR A 62 5.10 -21.69 18.85
CA THR A 62 4.75 -23.10 18.88
C THR A 62 5.53 -23.65 20.06
N PRO A 63 4.88 -24.21 21.09
CA PRO A 63 5.59 -24.85 22.18
C PRO A 63 6.46 -25.93 21.53
N GLN A 64 7.78 -25.78 21.59
CA GLN A 64 8.67 -26.85 21.17
C GLN A 64 8.31 -28.07 22.03
N PRO A 65 7.94 -29.22 21.45
CA PRO A 65 7.72 -30.42 22.24
C PRO A 65 8.99 -30.71 23.06
N PRO A 66 8.85 -31.16 24.33
CA PRO A 66 9.98 -31.33 25.23
C PRO A 66 11.06 -32.17 24.55
N GLN A 67 12.26 -31.59 24.43
CA GLN A 67 13.46 -32.28 23.97
C GLN A 67 13.73 -33.40 24.98
N VAL A 68 13.41 -34.65 24.61
CA VAL A 68 13.76 -35.81 25.41
C VAL A 68 15.28 -35.92 25.35
N THR A 69 15.96 -35.47 26.40
CA THR A 69 17.41 -35.63 26.56
C THR A 69 17.67 -37.12 26.74
N GLN A 70 17.98 -37.80 25.63
CA GLN A 70 18.42 -39.18 25.66
C GLN A 70 19.88 -39.17 26.12
N ASN A 71 20.11 -39.39 27.42
CA ASN A 71 21.45 -39.58 27.96
C ASN A 71 21.95 -40.99 27.59
N PRO A 72 23.26 -41.16 27.33
CA PRO A 72 23.85 -42.38 26.76
C PRO A 72 23.78 -43.60 27.67
#